data_AF-A0A8H4NGA5-F1
#
_entry.id   AF-A0A8H4NGA5-F1
#
_cell.length_a   1.000
_cell.length_b   1.000
_cell.length_c   1.000
_cell.angle_alpha   90.00
_cell.angle_beta   90.00
_cell.angle_gamma   90.00
#
_symmetry.space_group_name_H-M   'P 1'
#
loop_
_entity.id
_entity.type
_entity.pdbx_description
1 polymer ?
#
loop_
_entity_poly.entity_id
_entity_poly.type
_entity_poly.pdbx_seq_one_letter_code
_entity_poly.pdbx_strand_id
1 'polypeptide(L)'
;MLQTLRLHEETTYTDDDASDPVFVKYAQRMFWVLFITERAYALQRNRPIRLQDTLKLPDVDPMSSDAEILRGFLDLISLFRPFGQDFISQWNSPTSSTSTDFANLFRLQYLLKHSLPNLSNHSQVQQADLLISRQWLKIVVWKLCASKRVLSTANSEDVMSLHYPASIARDIVMVSQLLPTQAFEANGIGIVEKVFDVGCSLADLLSLVPLEYQGSTMDVGVIDTLMETVKIVGTRFGGSYRHLDILVDKASGCLLMNVDRSLPPPEHDNPDNIEEI
;
A
#
# COMPACT_ATOMS: atom_id res chain seq x y z
N MET A 1 -24.65 -1.48 8.84
CA MET A 1 -24.92 -2.93 8.68
C MET A 1 -24.06 -3.78 9.61
N LEU A 2 -22.73 -3.89 9.43
CA LEU A 2 -21.89 -4.75 10.28
C LEU A 2 -22.03 -4.45 11.79
N GLN A 3 -21.95 -3.17 12.17
CA GLN A 3 -22.13 -2.74 13.57
C GLN A 3 -23.57 -2.94 14.06
N THR A 4 -24.55 -2.66 13.19
CA THR A 4 -25.99 -2.86 13.47
C THR A 4 -26.32 -4.32 13.79
N LEU A 5 -25.66 -5.25 13.09
CA LEU A 5 -25.80 -6.69 13.28
C LEU A 5 -24.83 -7.25 14.36
N ARG A 6 -24.06 -6.39 15.03
CA ARG A 6 -23.08 -6.76 16.07
C ARG A 6 -22.05 -7.81 15.64
N LEU A 7 -21.79 -7.97 14.34
CA LEU A 7 -20.81 -8.94 13.82
C LEU A 7 -19.35 -8.60 14.12
N HIS A 8 -19.09 -7.49 14.83
CA HIS A 8 -17.78 -7.10 15.35
C HIS A 8 -17.57 -7.55 16.80
N GLU A 9 -18.57 -8.16 17.43
CA GLU A 9 -18.50 -8.58 18.83
C GLU A 9 -18.37 -10.11 18.90
N GLU A 10 -17.42 -10.63 19.69
CA GLU A 10 -17.27 -12.09 19.83
C GLU A 10 -18.50 -12.75 20.44
N THR A 11 -19.20 -12.04 21.34
CA THR A 11 -20.41 -12.49 22.01
C THR A 11 -21.56 -12.80 21.05
N THR A 12 -21.56 -12.21 19.86
CA THR A 12 -22.54 -12.51 18.81
C THR A 12 -22.41 -13.94 18.28
N TYR A 13 -21.27 -14.59 18.51
CA TYR A 13 -20.96 -15.93 18.02
C TYR A 13 -20.94 -17.02 19.11
N THR A 14 -21.13 -16.66 20.39
CA THR A 14 -21.02 -17.59 21.53
C THR A 14 -22.35 -18.19 22.00
N ASP A 15 -23.49 -17.79 21.42
CA ASP A 15 -24.76 -18.47 21.68
C ASP A 15 -24.77 -19.84 20.98
N ASP A 16 -24.35 -20.85 21.73
CA ASP A 16 -23.97 -22.21 21.31
C ASP A 16 -25.09 -23.05 20.66
N ASP A 17 -26.37 -22.63 20.73
CA ASP A 17 -27.50 -23.44 20.25
C ASP A 17 -28.05 -23.05 18.85
N ALA A 18 -27.58 -21.97 18.20
CA ALA A 18 -28.28 -21.43 17.01
C ALA A 18 -27.45 -20.88 15.85
N SER A 19 -26.13 -20.77 15.95
CA SER A 19 -25.33 -20.14 14.89
C SER A 19 -24.74 -21.15 13.90
N ASP A 20 -25.20 -21.10 12.65
CA ASP A 20 -24.64 -21.88 11.54
C ASP A 20 -23.11 -21.68 11.45
N PRO A 21 -22.27 -22.73 11.59
CA PRO A 21 -20.82 -22.63 11.51
C PRO A 21 -20.32 -21.98 10.22
N VAL A 22 -21.05 -22.17 9.11
CA VAL A 22 -20.74 -21.55 7.83
C VAL A 22 -20.94 -20.05 7.90
N PHE A 23 -22.06 -19.60 8.49
CA PHE A 23 -22.33 -18.19 8.72
C PHE A 23 -21.25 -17.54 9.60
N VAL A 24 -20.90 -18.15 10.74
CA VAL A 24 -19.87 -17.62 11.67
C VAL A 24 -18.54 -17.43 10.94
N LYS A 25 -18.11 -18.45 10.19
CA LYS A 25 -16.89 -18.43 9.38
C LYS A 25 -16.86 -17.25 8.41
N TYR A 26 -17.92 -17.05 7.64
CA TYR A 26 -17.97 -15.97 6.64
C TYR A 26 -18.17 -14.58 7.26
N ALA A 27 -18.91 -14.48 8.37
CA ALA A 27 -19.08 -13.22 9.10
C ALA A 27 -17.75 -12.71 9.66
N GLN A 28 -16.95 -13.60 10.29
CA GLN A 28 -15.61 -13.27 10.78
C GLN A 28 -14.67 -12.86 9.64
N ARG A 29 -14.67 -13.61 8.52
CA ARG A 29 -13.88 -13.24 7.33
C ARG A 29 -14.29 -11.89 6.77
N MET A 30 -15.59 -11.62 6.65
CA MET A 30 -16.13 -10.35 6.18
C MET A 30 -15.71 -9.19 7.08
N PHE A 31 -15.77 -9.37 8.41
CA PHE A 31 -15.26 -8.38 9.36
C PHE A 31 -13.79 -8.03 9.07
N TRP A 32 -12.94 -9.04 8.89
CA TRP A 32 -11.51 -8.82 8.66
C TRP A 32 -11.20 -8.19 7.28
N VAL A 33 -12.00 -8.50 6.25
CA VAL A 33 -11.93 -7.81 4.96
C VAL A 33 -12.25 -6.33 5.13
N LEU A 34 -13.33 -6.01 5.86
CA LEU A 34 -13.71 -4.63 6.15
C LEU A 34 -12.68 -3.92 7.05
N PHE A 35 -12.06 -4.63 7.99
CA PHE A 35 -11.00 -4.11 8.85
C PHE A 35 -9.79 -3.61 8.06
N ILE A 36 -9.33 -4.40 7.08
CA ILE A 36 -8.22 -4.03 6.18
C ILE A 36 -8.65 -2.89 5.27
N THR A 37 -9.83 -3.01 4.65
CA THR A 37 -10.36 -2.03 3.69
C THR A 37 -10.55 -0.66 4.34
N GLU A 38 -11.10 -0.60 5.56
CA GLU A 38 -11.29 0.66 6.30
C GLU A 38 -9.95 1.33 6.59
N ARG A 39 -8.93 0.58 7.03
CA ARG A 39 -7.60 1.13 7.32
C ARG A 39 -6.89 1.62 6.07
N ALA A 40 -6.93 0.85 4.98
CA ALA A 40 -6.38 1.28 3.70
C ALA A 40 -7.03 2.60 3.24
N TYR A 41 -8.36 2.67 3.28
CA TYR A 41 -9.10 3.87 2.92
C TYR A 41 -8.80 5.05 3.86
N ALA A 42 -8.71 4.82 5.17
CA ALA A 42 -8.40 5.83 6.17
C ALA A 42 -7.03 6.47 5.93
N LEU A 43 -6.01 5.65 5.64
CA LEU A 43 -4.66 6.11 5.32
C LEU A 43 -4.62 6.90 4.01
N GLN A 44 -5.28 6.41 2.96
CA GLN A 44 -5.30 7.09 1.66
C GLN A 44 -6.06 8.43 1.68
N ARG A 45 -7.11 8.54 2.50
CA ARG A 45 -8.06 9.68 2.44
C ARG A 45 -8.05 10.55 3.70
N ASN A 46 -7.11 10.33 4.62
CA ASN A 46 -7.02 11.01 5.90
C ASN A 46 -8.37 10.97 6.67
N ARG A 47 -8.93 9.77 6.82
CA ARG A 47 -10.20 9.54 7.52
C ARG A 47 -9.98 8.83 8.85
N PRO A 48 -10.85 9.03 9.85
CA PRO A 48 -10.83 8.22 11.06
C PRO A 48 -11.30 6.78 10.77
N ILE A 49 -10.86 5.83 11.59
CA ILE A 49 -11.34 4.44 11.58
C ILE A 49 -12.40 4.22 12.66
N ARG A 50 -13.19 3.16 12.53
CA ARG A 50 -14.19 2.74 13.52
C ARG A 50 -14.01 1.30 13.96
N LEU A 51 -13.56 0.41 13.07
CA LEU A 51 -13.40 -1.01 13.36
C LEU A 51 -12.14 -1.24 14.20
N GLN A 52 -12.36 -1.73 15.42
CA GLN A 52 -11.31 -2.12 16.35
C GLN A 52 -11.02 -3.61 16.25
N ASP A 53 -9.82 -4.00 16.63
CA ASP A 53 -9.35 -5.38 16.65
C ASP A 53 -10.04 -6.16 17.78
N THR A 54 -11.21 -6.70 17.48
CA THR A 54 -12.19 -7.18 18.47
C THR A 54 -12.55 -8.65 18.30
N LEU A 55 -12.25 -9.25 17.15
CA LEU A 55 -12.52 -10.66 16.88
C LEU A 55 -11.23 -11.45 16.87
N LYS A 56 -11.30 -12.75 17.19
CA LYS A 56 -10.23 -13.69 16.86
C LYS A 56 -9.94 -13.76 15.36
N LEU A 57 -8.70 -14.12 15.03
CA LEU A 57 -8.30 -14.36 13.64
C LEU A 57 -9.04 -15.60 13.09
N PRO A 58 -9.33 -15.64 11.77
CA PRO A 58 -9.92 -16.82 11.14
C PRO A 58 -9.01 -18.05 11.29
N ASP A 59 -9.58 -19.15 11.76
CA ASP A 59 -8.88 -20.43 11.85
C ASP A 59 -8.62 -21.01 10.44
N VAL A 60 -7.43 -21.56 10.23
CA VAL A 60 -7.05 -22.21 8.97
C VAL A 60 -7.14 -23.71 9.14
N ASP A 61 -8.16 -24.32 8.54
CA ASP A 61 -8.22 -25.77 8.35
C ASP A 61 -7.29 -26.16 7.18
N PRO A 62 -6.17 -26.89 7.41
CA PRO A 62 -5.25 -27.28 6.36
C PRO A 62 -5.86 -28.17 5.28
N MET A 63 -6.97 -28.86 5.59
CA MET A 63 -7.66 -29.77 4.68
C MET A 63 -8.73 -29.04 3.85
N SER A 64 -9.00 -27.76 4.16
CA SER A 64 -9.98 -26.93 3.46
C SER A 64 -9.44 -26.43 2.12
N SER A 65 -10.30 -26.36 1.11
CA SER A 65 -9.99 -25.71 -0.17
C SER A 65 -9.60 -24.23 -0.03
N ASP A 66 -10.04 -23.58 1.06
CA ASP A 66 -9.77 -22.17 1.32
C ASP A 66 -8.40 -21.94 1.97
N ALA A 67 -7.69 -23.00 2.38
CA ALA A 67 -6.48 -22.90 3.20
C ALA A 67 -5.37 -22.07 2.54
N GLU A 68 -5.26 -22.14 1.22
CA GLU A 68 -4.29 -21.37 0.45
C GLU A 68 -4.61 -19.87 0.47
N ILE A 69 -5.88 -19.51 0.23
CA ILE A 69 -6.35 -18.12 0.20
C ILE A 69 -6.24 -17.49 1.60
N LEU A 70 -6.58 -18.25 2.63
CA LEU A 70 -6.58 -17.79 4.01
C LEU A 70 -5.19 -17.38 4.53
N ARG A 71 -4.11 -18.05 4.09
CA ARG A 71 -2.75 -17.70 4.51
C ARG A 71 -2.41 -16.25 4.14
N GLY A 72 -2.58 -15.89 2.87
CA GLY A 72 -2.34 -14.52 2.43
C GLY A 72 -3.29 -13.51 3.07
N PHE A 73 -4.54 -13.92 3.36
CA PHE A 73 -5.48 -13.06 4.08
C PHE A 73 -5.01 -12.75 5.51
N LEU A 74 -4.53 -13.76 6.26
CA LEU A 74 -3.99 -13.57 7.60
C LEU A 74 -2.74 -12.69 7.62
N ASP A 75 -1.86 -12.86 6.65
CA ASP A 75 -0.67 -12.01 6.48
C ASP A 75 -1.05 -10.56 6.19
N LEU A 76 -2.08 -10.35 5.35
CA LEU A 76 -2.59 -9.03 5.05
C LEU A 76 -3.22 -8.38 6.29
N ILE A 77 -3.99 -9.13 7.08
CA ILE A 77 -4.51 -8.65 8.37
C ILE A 77 -3.33 -8.22 9.26
N SER A 78 -2.30 -9.05 9.38
CA SER A 78 -1.10 -8.77 10.18
C SER A 78 -0.40 -7.47 9.77
N LEU A 79 -0.29 -7.20 8.46
CA LEU A 79 0.30 -5.94 7.95
C LEU A 79 -0.49 -4.71 8.38
N PHE A 80 -1.83 -4.78 8.39
CA PHE A 80 -2.70 -3.65 8.68
C PHE A 80 -3.03 -3.46 10.17
N ARG A 81 -2.93 -4.51 11.00
CA ARG A 81 -3.22 -4.44 12.45
C ARG A 81 -2.49 -3.31 13.20
N PRO A 82 -1.19 -3.02 12.96
CA PRO A 82 -0.49 -1.94 13.64
C PRO A 82 -1.04 -0.54 13.37
N PHE A 83 -1.81 -0.36 12.29
CA PHE A 83 -2.43 0.91 11.90
C PHE A 83 -3.77 1.09 12.62
N GLY A 84 -3.70 1.13 13.96
CA GLY A 84 -4.84 1.32 14.86
C GLY A 84 -5.20 2.79 15.11
N GLN A 85 -6.10 3.03 16.07
CA GLN A 85 -6.66 4.35 16.37
C GLN A 85 -5.57 5.40 16.64
N ASP A 86 -4.56 5.03 17.43
CA ASP A 86 -3.47 5.92 17.82
C ASP A 86 -2.63 6.34 16.61
N PHE A 87 -2.29 5.40 15.73
CA PHE A 87 -1.58 5.71 14.49
C PHE A 87 -2.41 6.61 13.59
N ILE A 88 -3.69 6.25 13.35
CA ILE A 88 -4.59 7.00 12.47
C ILE A 88 -4.83 8.43 12.99
N SER A 89 -4.91 8.62 14.32
CA SER A 89 -5.05 9.96 14.90
C SER A 89 -3.83 10.83 14.64
N GLN A 90 -2.61 10.29 14.79
CA GLN A 90 -1.37 10.98 14.49
C GLN A 90 -1.20 11.23 12.98
N TRP A 91 -1.64 10.29 12.15
CA TRP A 91 -1.64 10.43 10.69
C TRP A 91 -2.52 11.59 10.23
N ASN A 92 -3.75 11.68 10.75
CA ASN A 92 -4.72 12.71 10.37
C ASN A 92 -4.37 14.10 10.95
N SER A 93 -3.75 14.14 12.13
CA SER A 93 -3.35 15.37 12.81
C SER A 93 -1.95 15.25 13.41
N PRO A 94 -0.89 15.39 12.58
CA PRO A 94 0.48 15.26 13.07
C PRO A 94 0.83 16.37 14.07
N THR A 95 1.24 15.95 15.27
CA THR A 95 1.81 16.84 16.30
C THR A 95 3.33 16.75 16.31
N SER A 96 3.99 17.74 16.94
CA SER A 96 5.43 17.72 17.18
C SER A 96 5.88 16.38 17.78
N SER A 97 7.01 15.86 17.30
CA SER A 97 7.51 14.55 17.71
C SER A 97 7.92 14.51 19.18
N THR A 98 7.53 13.44 19.87
CA THR A 98 8.13 13.05 21.16
C THR A 98 9.20 11.97 20.95
N SER A 99 10.05 11.71 21.96
CA SER A 99 11.00 10.59 21.92
C SER A 99 10.29 9.24 21.81
N THR A 100 9.13 9.10 22.45
CA THR A 100 8.26 7.92 22.38
C THR A 100 7.72 7.71 20.96
N ASP A 101 7.32 8.78 20.27
CA ASP A 101 6.85 8.70 18.88
C ASP A 101 7.94 8.14 17.97
N PHE A 102 9.18 8.64 18.11
CA PHE A 102 10.31 8.15 17.32
C PHE A 102 10.54 6.65 17.51
N ALA A 103 10.58 6.17 18.76
CA ALA A 103 10.79 4.76 19.06
C ALA A 103 9.67 3.87 18.49
N ASN A 104 8.41 4.32 18.59
CA ASN A 104 7.26 3.60 18.04
C ASN A 104 7.28 3.54 16.52
N LEU A 105 7.59 4.65 15.84
CA LEU A 105 7.68 4.72 14.38
C LEU A 105 8.86 3.90 13.84
N PHE A 106 10.02 3.96 14.50
CA PHE A 106 11.17 3.11 14.19
C PHE A 106 10.80 1.63 14.30
N ARG A 107 10.19 1.23 15.42
CA ARG A 107 9.75 -0.15 15.65
C ARG A 107 8.76 -0.61 14.57
N LEU A 108 7.82 0.25 14.19
CA LEU A 108 6.84 -0.06 13.16
C LEU A 108 7.51 -0.24 11.79
N GLN A 109 8.42 0.65 11.38
CA GLN A 109 9.17 0.46 10.14
C GLN A 109 10.02 -0.81 10.16
N TYR A 110 10.67 -1.10 11.29
CA TYR A 110 11.47 -2.32 11.45
C TYR A 110 10.59 -3.58 11.29
N LEU A 111 9.42 -3.59 11.93
CA LEU A 111 8.45 -4.67 11.78
C LEU A 111 8.01 -4.84 10.32
N LEU A 112 7.69 -3.75 9.63
CA LEU A 112 7.31 -3.81 8.21
C LEU A 112 8.46 -4.31 7.33
N LYS A 113 9.71 -3.87 7.57
CA LYS A 113 10.89 -4.32 6.81
C LYS A 113 11.11 -5.83 6.93
N HIS A 114 10.88 -6.41 8.10
CA HIS A 114 11.10 -7.83 8.38
C HIS A 114 9.82 -8.70 8.32
N SER A 115 8.66 -8.11 8.02
CA SER A 115 7.42 -8.84 7.78
C SER A 115 7.48 -9.67 6.50
N LEU A 116 6.68 -10.73 6.42
CA LEU A 116 6.59 -11.62 5.25
C LEU A 116 7.93 -12.28 4.84
N PRO A 117 8.62 -13.00 5.74
CA PRO A 117 9.94 -13.57 5.45
C PRO A 117 9.93 -14.71 4.42
N ASN A 118 8.80 -15.40 4.25
CA ASN A 118 8.65 -16.47 3.27
C ASN A 118 7.24 -16.46 2.67
N LEU A 119 7.15 -16.35 1.35
CA LEU A 119 5.90 -16.35 0.57
C LEU A 119 5.82 -17.51 -0.42
N SER A 120 6.65 -18.54 -0.29
CA SER A 120 6.69 -19.69 -1.23
C SER A 120 5.39 -20.47 -1.30
N ASN A 121 4.56 -20.39 -0.25
CA ASN A 121 3.30 -21.11 -0.10
C ASN A 121 2.07 -20.24 -0.42
N HIS A 122 2.28 -19.10 -1.08
CA HIS A 122 1.25 -18.15 -1.49
C HIS A 122 1.16 -18.11 -3.01
N SER A 123 -0.06 -17.98 -3.52
CA SER A 123 -0.28 -17.71 -4.94
C SER A 123 0.40 -16.41 -5.37
N GLN A 124 0.75 -16.28 -6.65
CA GLN A 124 1.37 -15.05 -7.17
C GLN A 124 0.48 -13.81 -6.97
N VAL A 125 -0.85 -13.96 -7.02
CA VAL A 125 -1.82 -12.90 -6.73
C VAL A 125 -1.69 -12.41 -5.29
N GLN A 126 -1.58 -13.32 -4.32
CA GLN A 126 -1.37 -12.97 -2.92
C GLN A 126 0.02 -12.35 -2.69
N GLN A 127 1.05 -12.87 -3.34
CA GLN A 127 2.40 -12.30 -3.26
C GLN A 127 2.41 -10.85 -3.75
N ALA A 128 1.74 -10.55 -4.87
CA ALA A 128 1.62 -9.20 -5.41
C ALA A 128 0.94 -8.26 -4.40
N ASP A 129 -0.23 -8.61 -3.86
CA ASP A 129 -0.93 -7.75 -2.90
C ASP A 129 -0.14 -7.54 -1.62
N LEU A 130 0.43 -8.61 -1.05
CA LEU A 130 1.19 -8.55 0.19
C LEU A 130 2.45 -7.70 0.05
N LEU A 131 3.23 -7.93 -1.00
CA LEU A 131 4.50 -7.22 -1.20
C LEU A 131 4.24 -5.74 -1.51
N ILE A 132 3.29 -5.41 -2.39
CA ILE A 132 2.95 -4.02 -2.70
C ILE A 132 2.34 -3.32 -1.48
N SER A 133 1.42 -3.97 -0.76
CA SER A 133 0.84 -3.42 0.48
C SER A 133 1.90 -3.14 1.52
N ARG A 134 2.86 -4.05 1.73
CA ARG A 134 3.99 -3.84 2.65
C ARG A 134 4.84 -2.63 2.25
N GLN A 135 5.16 -2.47 0.97
CA GLN A 135 5.95 -1.32 0.50
C GLN A 135 5.19 0.00 0.67
N TRP A 136 3.90 0.01 0.34
CA TRP A 136 3.07 1.20 0.55
C TRP A 136 2.93 1.57 2.04
N LEU A 137 2.73 0.61 2.93
CA LEU A 137 2.66 0.87 4.37
C LEU A 137 3.98 1.45 4.92
N LYS A 138 5.14 1.04 4.40
CA LYS A 138 6.43 1.69 4.74
C LYS A 138 6.48 3.15 4.30
N ILE A 139 5.90 3.49 3.13
CA ILE A 139 5.78 4.89 2.67
C ILE A 139 4.84 5.68 3.58
N VAL A 140 3.72 5.10 4.00
CA VAL A 140 2.80 5.74 4.96
C VAL A 140 3.53 6.10 6.25
N VAL A 141 4.26 5.15 6.84
CA VAL A 141 5.01 5.42 8.08
C VAL A 141 6.13 6.45 7.83
N TRP A 142 6.83 6.36 6.69
CA TRP A 142 7.86 7.33 6.32
C TRP A 142 7.31 8.75 6.19
N LYS A 143 6.14 8.93 5.56
CA LYS A 143 5.48 10.25 5.44
C LYS A 143 5.15 10.84 6.81
N LEU A 144 4.70 10.03 7.75
CA LEU A 144 4.45 10.47 9.13
C LEU A 144 5.76 10.86 9.84
N CYS A 145 6.83 10.10 9.64
CA CYS A 145 8.16 10.46 10.14
C CYS A 145 8.64 11.80 9.53
N ALA A 146 8.41 12.01 8.24
CA ALA A 146 8.75 13.25 7.54
C ALA A 146 7.96 14.45 8.08
N SER A 147 6.64 14.31 8.28
CA SER A 147 5.81 15.38 8.85
C SER A 147 6.21 15.71 10.28
N LYS A 148 6.72 14.73 11.03
CA LYS A 148 7.25 14.89 12.38
C LYS A 148 8.73 15.35 12.41
N ARG A 149 9.41 15.45 11.26
CA ARG A 149 10.82 15.84 11.11
C ARG A 149 11.81 14.98 11.92
N VAL A 150 11.55 13.67 11.99
CA VAL A 150 12.38 12.72 12.75
C VAL A 150 13.27 11.82 11.87
N LEU A 151 13.39 12.16 10.58
CA LEU A 151 14.18 11.39 9.63
C LEU A 151 15.65 11.80 9.65
N SER A 152 16.54 10.83 9.44
CA SER A 152 17.98 11.02 9.32
C SER A 152 18.41 11.13 7.85
N THR A 153 19.44 11.91 7.56
CA THR A 153 20.10 11.97 6.24
C THR A 153 21.37 11.13 6.17
N ALA A 154 21.76 10.44 7.26
CA ALA A 154 23.08 9.84 7.38
C ALA A 154 23.27 8.54 6.56
N ASN A 155 22.29 7.65 6.56
CA ASN A 155 22.35 6.38 5.85
C ASN A 155 21.09 6.20 5.00
N SER A 156 21.24 6.01 3.68
CA SER A 156 20.12 5.90 2.73
C SER A 156 19.32 4.60 2.86
N GLU A 157 19.91 3.54 3.41
CA GLU A 157 19.27 2.22 3.56
C GLU A 157 18.66 1.99 4.96
N ASP A 158 18.76 3.00 5.84
CA ASP A 158 18.13 2.99 7.15
C ASP A 158 16.62 3.19 7.06
N VAL A 159 15.87 2.48 7.92
CA VAL A 159 14.40 2.54 7.94
C VAL A 159 13.83 3.91 8.34
N MET A 160 14.64 4.75 8.99
CA MET A 160 14.32 6.13 9.34
C MET A 160 15.09 7.13 8.48
N SER A 161 15.55 6.73 7.30
CA SER A 161 16.22 7.61 6.36
C SER A 161 15.25 8.52 5.62
N LEU A 162 15.68 9.76 5.35
CA LEU A 162 15.02 10.64 4.38
C LEU A 162 14.97 9.99 2.99
N HIS A 163 15.98 9.20 2.62
CA HIS A 163 16.09 8.55 1.31
C HIS A 163 15.39 7.19 1.22
N TYR A 164 14.71 6.74 2.29
CA TYR A 164 14.07 5.43 2.32
C TYR A 164 13.06 5.16 1.17
N PRO A 165 12.31 6.16 0.64
CA PRO A 165 11.45 5.98 -0.53
C PRO A 165 12.16 5.43 -1.76
N ALA A 166 13.44 5.72 -1.95
CA ALA A 166 14.22 5.17 -3.06
C ALA A 166 14.40 3.65 -2.95
N SER A 167 14.72 3.16 -1.74
CA SER A 167 14.84 1.73 -1.45
C SER A 167 13.48 1.03 -1.61
N ILE A 168 12.41 1.64 -1.11
CA ILE A 168 11.04 1.10 -1.22
C ILE A 168 10.57 1.03 -2.69
N ALA A 169 10.81 2.07 -3.49
CA ALA A 169 10.42 2.07 -4.90
C ALA A 169 11.22 1.04 -5.71
N ARG A 170 12.51 0.86 -5.40
CA ARG A 170 13.35 -0.18 -6.00
C ARG A 170 12.81 -1.58 -5.71
N ASP A 171 12.34 -1.82 -4.48
CA ASP A 171 11.67 -3.08 -4.14
C ASP A 171 10.40 -3.29 -4.97
N ILE A 172 9.58 -2.25 -5.20
CA ILE A 172 8.39 -2.35 -6.08
C ILE A 172 8.79 -2.73 -7.50
N VAL A 173 9.82 -2.08 -8.06
CA VAL A 173 10.35 -2.41 -9.38
C VAL A 173 10.78 -3.87 -9.43
N MET A 174 11.54 -4.36 -8.43
CA MET A 174 11.94 -5.76 -8.36
C MET A 174 10.73 -6.71 -8.30
N VAL A 175 9.73 -6.41 -7.45
CA VAL A 175 8.51 -7.23 -7.36
C VAL A 175 7.77 -7.29 -8.70
N SER A 176 7.70 -6.17 -9.44
CA SER A 176 7.08 -6.12 -10.76
C SER A 176 7.78 -6.98 -11.83
N GLN A 177 9.08 -7.25 -11.63
CA GLN A 177 9.87 -8.11 -12.52
C GLN A 177 9.76 -9.59 -12.14
N LEU A 178 9.51 -9.90 -10.87
CA LEU A 178 9.43 -11.27 -10.35
C LEU A 178 8.04 -11.91 -10.53
N LEU A 179 6.98 -11.12 -10.63
CA LEU A 179 5.60 -11.61 -10.72
C LEU A 179 4.96 -11.27 -12.08
N PRO A 180 4.05 -12.13 -12.58
CA PRO A 180 3.37 -11.86 -13.85
C PRO A 180 2.37 -10.70 -13.71
N THR A 181 2.14 -9.97 -14.82
CA THR A 181 1.18 -8.84 -14.90
C THR A 181 -0.21 -9.22 -14.36
N GLN A 182 -0.69 -10.42 -14.68
CA GLN A 182 -2.01 -10.92 -14.26
C GLN A 182 -2.17 -11.00 -12.74
N ALA A 183 -1.08 -11.23 -12.00
CA ALA A 183 -1.12 -11.26 -10.54
C ALA A 183 -1.46 -9.88 -9.97
N PHE A 184 -1.03 -8.80 -10.63
CA PHE A 184 -1.34 -7.44 -10.21
C PHE A 184 -2.74 -7.01 -10.67
N GLU A 185 -3.12 -7.35 -11.91
CA GLU A 185 -4.45 -7.05 -12.46
C GLU A 185 -5.57 -7.69 -11.62
N ALA A 186 -5.36 -8.92 -11.13
CA ALA A 186 -6.34 -9.62 -10.28
C ALA A 186 -6.65 -8.89 -8.95
N ASN A 187 -5.72 -8.06 -8.46
CA ASN A 187 -5.92 -7.24 -7.26
C ASN A 187 -6.58 -5.89 -7.56
N GLY A 188 -6.68 -5.52 -8.83
CA GLY A 188 -7.34 -4.32 -9.31
C GLY A 188 -6.66 -3.00 -8.93
N ILE A 189 -7.45 -1.93 -8.98
CA ILE A 189 -6.98 -0.54 -8.88
C ILE A 189 -6.26 -0.22 -7.55
N GLY A 190 -6.54 -0.96 -6.48
CA GLY A 190 -5.93 -0.73 -5.17
C GLY A 190 -4.39 -0.87 -5.19
N ILE A 191 -3.83 -1.78 -6.00
CA ILE A 191 -2.37 -1.88 -6.18
C ILE A 191 -1.82 -0.65 -6.91
N VAL A 192 -2.53 -0.15 -7.93
CA VAL A 192 -2.13 1.04 -8.68
C VAL A 192 -2.05 2.25 -7.77
N GLU A 193 -3.08 2.48 -6.94
CA GLU A 193 -3.12 3.60 -5.99
C GLU A 193 -1.94 3.55 -5.00
N LYS A 194 -1.63 2.35 -4.48
CA LYS A 194 -0.50 2.13 -3.56
C LYS A 194 0.84 2.47 -4.22
N VAL A 195 1.06 2.02 -5.45
CA VAL A 195 2.30 2.26 -6.20
C VAL A 195 2.42 3.71 -6.65
N PHE A 196 1.31 4.31 -7.10
CA PHE A 196 1.23 5.72 -7.39
C PHE A 196 1.67 6.56 -6.19
N ASP A 197 1.23 6.20 -4.98
CA ASP A 197 1.61 6.92 -3.77
C ASP A 197 3.11 6.79 -3.44
N VAL A 198 3.70 5.62 -3.71
CA VAL A 198 5.16 5.40 -3.59
C VAL A 198 5.92 6.23 -4.61
N GLY A 199 5.52 6.19 -5.89
CA GLY A 199 6.14 6.98 -6.96
C GLY A 199 6.04 8.49 -6.68
N CYS A 200 4.89 8.97 -6.20
CA CYS A 200 4.73 10.35 -5.77
C CYS A 200 5.70 10.74 -4.65
N SER A 201 5.92 9.85 -3.68
CA SER A 201 6.84 10.10 -2.57
C SER A 201 8.30 10.12 -3.03
N LEU A 202 8.65 9.29 -4.03
CA LEU A 202 9.96 9.29 -4.64
C LEU A 202 10.22 10.59 -5.43
N ALA A 203 9.24 11.07 -6.17
CA ALA A 203 9.33 12.34 -6.89
C ALA A 203 9.43 13.54 -5.93
N ASP A 204 8.70 13.51 -4.79
CA ASP A 204 8.86 14.51 -3.73
C ASP A 204 10.29 14.52 -3.18
N LEU A 205 10.88 13.35 -2.94
CA LEU A 205 12.27 13.23 -2.48
C LEU A 205 13.26 13.84 -3.49
N LEU A 206 13.10 13.55 -4.78
CA LEU A 206 13.97 14.10 -5.84
C LEU A 206 13.84 15.63 -5.94
N SER A 207 12.67 16.17 -5.65
CA SER A 207 12.43 17.63 -5.65
C SER A 207 13.12 18.35 -4.48
N LEU A 208 13.58 17.63 -3.46
CA LEU A 208 14.35 18.20 -2.33
C LEU A 208 15.84 18.37 -2.65
N VAL A 209 16.36 17.70 -3.68
CA VAL A 209 17.77 17.76 -4.06
C VAL A 209 17.98 18.92 -5.03
N PRO A 210 18.84 19.90 -4.73
CA PRO A 210 19.16 20.97 -5.69
C PRO A 210 19.74 20.37 -6.97
N LEU A 211 19.29 20.88 -8.13
CA LEU A 211 19.63 20.38 -9.47
C LEU A 211 21.15 20.27 -9.72
N GLU A 212 21.94 21.12 -9.07
CA GLU A 212 23.41 21.14 -9.16
C GLU A 212 24.08 19.85 -8.67
N TYR A 213 23.38 19.05 -7.86
CA TYR A 213 23.85 17.77 -7.32
C TYR A 213 23.20 16.55 -7.97
N GLN A 214 22.21 16.74 -8.86
CA GLN A 214 21.58 15.67 -9.63
C GLN A 214 22.53 15.17 -10.72
N GLY A 215 23.45 14.28 -10.34
CA GLY A 215 24.49 13.76 -11.24
C GLY A 215 25.45 12.77 -10.58
N SER A 216 25.27 12.48 -9.28
CA SER A 216 25.98 11.37 -8.65
C SER A 216 25.42 10.03 -9.15
N THR A 217 26.25 8.98 -9.13
CA THR A 217 25.81 7.63 -9.53
C THR A 217 24.64 7.10 -8.69
N MET A 218 24.48 7.59 -7.45
CA MET A 218 23.30 7.28 -6.62
C MET A 218 22.03 7.94 -7.16
N ASP A 219 22.08 9.16 -7.68
CA ASP A 219 20.90 9.88 -8.18
C ASP A 219 20.40 9.28 -9.49
N VAL A 220 21.30 8.81 -10.36
CA VAL A 220 20.93 8.14 -11.63
C VAL A 220 20.04 6.93 -11.36
N GLY A 221 20.38 6.09 -10.38
CA GLY A 221 19.57 4.93 -10.02
C GLY A 221 18.19 5.28 -9.45
N VAL A 222 18.05 6.42 -8.77
CA VAL A 222 16.76 6.89 -8.22
C VAL A 222 15.86 7.42 -9.33
N ILE A 223 16.42 8.14 -10.30
CA ILE A 223 15.71 8.62 -11.48
C ILE A 223 15.21 7.44 -12.31
N ASP A 224 16.08 6.45 -12.60
CA ASP A 224 15.69 5.23 -13.32
C ASP A 224 14.57 4.47 -12.60
N THR A 225 14.63 4.42 -11.27
CA THR A 225 13.59 3.80 -10.44
C THR A 225 12.25 4.54 -10.57
N LEU A 226 12.25 5.88 -10.59
CA LEU A 226 11.04 6.67 -10.80
C LEU A 226 10.45 6.44 -12.21
N MET A 227 11.30 6.44 -13.23
CA MET A 227 10.88 6.20 -14.62
C MET A 227 10.28 4.80 -14.79
N GLU A 228 10.90 3.77 -14.20
CA GLU A 228 10.34 2.42 -14.23
C GLU A 228 9.03 2.35 -13.41
N THR A 229 8.91 3.10 -12.31
CA THR A 229 7.65 3.18 -11.55
C THR A 229 6.52 3.80 -12.39
N VAL A 230 6.78 4.86 -13.14
CA VAL A 230 5.83 5.47 -14.10
C VAL A 230 5.36 4.42 -15.12
N LYS A 231 6.32 3.70 -15.72
CA LYS A 231 6.03 2.67 -16.71
C LYS A 231 5.21 1.52 -16.13
N ILE A 232 5.53 1.08 -14.91
CA ILE A 232 4.80 0.03 -14.19
C ILE A 232 3.34 0.44 -13.96
N VAL A 233 3.09 1.67 -13.48
CA VAL A 233 1.74 2.21 -13.27
C VAL A 233 0.93 2.25 -14.57
N GLY A 234 1.58 2.58 -15.70
CA GLY A 234 0.94 2.60 -17.01
C GLY A 234 0.67 1.21 -17.58
N THR A 235 1.59 0.26 -17.44
CA THR A 235 1.57 -0.96 -18.28
C THR A 235 1.29 -2.26 -17.54
N ARG A 236 1.65 -2.36 -16.25
CA ARG A 236 1.67 -3.63 -15.51
C ARG A 236 0.50 -3.80 -14.55
N PHE A 237 -0.07 -2.71 -14.05
CA PHE A 237 -1.06 -2.77 -12.97
C PHE A 237 -2.49 -2.47 -13.44
N GLY A 238 -2.80 -2.72 -14.72
CA GLY A 238 -4.13 -2.51 -15.29
C GLY A 238 -4.47 -1.07 -15.67
N GLY A 239 -3.55 -0.11 -15.45
CA GLY A 239 -3.59 1.26 -15.95
C GLY A 239 -4.71 2.13 -15.35
N SER A 240 -4.34 3.16 -14.59
CA SER A 240 -5.26 4.29 -14.34
C SER A 240 -4.68 5.52 -15.02
N TYR A 241 -5.33 5.96 -16.11
CA TYR A 241 -4.92 7.16 -16.83
C TYR A 241 -4.73 8.35 -15.88
N ARG A 242 -5.65 8.55 -14.92
CA ARG A 242 -5.52 9.61 -13.92
C ARG A 242 -4.27 9.49 -13.05
N HIS A 243 -3.97 8.30 -12.52
CA HIS A 243 -2.79 8.12 -11.66
C HIS A 243 -1.50 8.24 -12.46
N LEU A 244 -1.49 7.70 -13.68
CA LEU A 244 -0.36 7.81 -14.59
C LEU A 244 -0.07 9.28 -14.93
N ASP A 245 -1.09 10.04 -15.32
CA ASP A 245 -0.94 11.43 -15.77
C ASP A 245 -0.36 12.31 -14.65
N ILE A 246 -0.91 12.18 -13.44
CA ILE A 246 -0.39 12.93 -12.28
C ILE A 246 1.06 12.53 -11.97
N LEU A 247 1.41 11.24 -12.09
CA LEU A 247 2.77 10.78 -11.80
C LEU A 247 3.76 11.22 -12.89
N VAL A 248 3.35 11.20 -14.16
CA VAL A 248 4.14 11.70 -15.30
C VAL A 248 4.39 13.20 -15.16
N ASP A 249 3.36 13.99 -14.84
CA ASP A 249 3.49 15.43 -14.61
C ASP A 249 4.46 15.71 -13.46
N LYS A 250 4.33 14.96 -12.36
CA LYS A 250 5.21 15.10 -11.20
C LYS A 250 6.66 14.71 -11.51
N ALA A 251 6.87 13.61 -12.23
CA ALA A 251 8.19 13.17 -12.66
C ALA A 251 8.82 14.18 -13.63
N SER A 252 8.04 14.70 -14.57
CA SER A 252 8.52 15.73 -15.51
C SER A 252 8.90 17.01 -14.78
N GLY A 253 8.10 17.42 -13.79
CA GLY A 253 8.36 18.59 -12.96
C GLY A 253 9.63 18.47 -12.12
N CYS A 254 9.87 17.33 -11.48
CA CYS A 254 11.06 17.15 -10.64
C CYS A 254 12.34 16.88 -11.42
N LEU A 255 12.25 16.32 -12.63
CA LEU A 255 13.40 16.01 -13.49
C LEU A 255 13.69 17.11 -14.52
N LEU A 256 12.80 18.10 -14.66
CA LEU A 256 12.85 19.15 -15.69
C LEU A 256 13.01 18.60 -17.13
N MET A 257 12.47 17.41 -17.38
CA MET A 257 12.46 16.77 -18.70
C MET A 257 11.07 16.24 -19.01
N ASN A 258 10.76 16.10 -20.31
CA ASN A 258 9.52 15.44 -20.72
C ASN A 258 9.64 13.94 -20.49
N VAL A 259 8.89 13.44 -19.51
CA VAL A 259 8.78 12.00 -19.26
C VAL A 259 7.79 11.40 -20.26
N ASP A 260 8.24 10.41 -21.02
CA ASP A 260 7.39 9.75 -22.01
C ASP A 260 6.26 8.97 -21.33
N ARG A 261 5.04 9.18 -21.82
CA ARG A 261 3.85 8.49 -21.35
C ARG A 261 3.89 7.09 -21.94
N SER A 262 4.16 6.08 -21.11
CA SER A 262 4.29 4.68 -21.56
C SER A 262 2.98 4.05 -22.06
N LEU A 263 1.87 4.79 -22.04
CA LEU A 263 0.56 4.42 -22.59
C LEU A 263 0.15 5.45 -23.66
N PRO A 264 -0.53 5.02 -24.74
CA PRO A 264 -1.20 5.96 -25.65
C PRO A 264 -2.26 6.78 -24.88
N PRO A 265 -2.55 8.02 -25.33
CA PRO A 265 -3.60 8.82 -24.71
C PRO A 265 -4.94 8.07 -24.76
N PRO A 266 -5.82 8.26 -23.76
CA PRO A 266 -7.14 7.66 -23.80
C PRO A 266 -7.82 8.09 -25.10
N GLU A 267 -8.40 7.14 -25.83
CA GLU A 267 -9.27 7.45 -26.94
C GLU A 267 -10.38 8.35 -26.39
N HIS A 268 -10.36 9.62 -26.77
CA HIS A 268 -11.49 10.50 -26.51
C HIS A 268 -12.68 9.86 -27.22
N ASP A 269 -13.77 9.61 -26.48
CA ASP A 269 -15.08 9.36 -27.09
C ASP A 269 -15.28 10.48 -28.11
N ASN A 270 -15.15 10.12 -29.38
CA ASN A 270 -15.29 11.05 -30.47
C ASN A 270 -16.77 11.47 -30.43
N PRO A 271 -17.10 12.75 -30.20
CA PRO A 271 -18.49 13.19 -30.14
C PRO A 271 -19.23 12.99 -31.48
N ASP A 272 -18.50 12.61 -32.53
CA ASP A 272 -19.02 12.29 -33.87
C ASP A 272 -19.60 10.88 -34.01
N ASN A 273 -19.63 10.04 -32.96
CA ASN A 273 -20.29 8.72 -33.01
C ASN A 273 -21.76 8.73 -32.57
N ILE A 274 -22.43 9.89 -32.62
CA ILE A 274 -23.90 9.95 -32.65
C ILE A 274 -24.34 10.07 -34.12
N GLU A 275 -24.17 8.99 -34.88
CA GLU A 275 -24.92 8.79 -36.12
C GLU A 275 -25.85 7.57 -35.97
N GLU A 276 -27.14 7.90 -35.96
CA GLU A 276 -28.30 7.12 -36.40
C GLU A 276 -28.50 5.68 -35.89
N ILE A 277 -29.37 5.54 -34.88
CA ILE A 277 -30.51 4.61 -34.91
C ILE A 277 -31.76 5.33 -34.39
#